data_AF-A0A4V2AY71-F1
#
_entry.id   AF-A0A4V2AY71-F1
#
_cell.length_a   1.000
_cell.length_b   1.000
_cell.length_c   1.000
_cell.angle_alpha   90.00
_cell.angle_beta   90.00
_cell.angle_gamma   90.00
#
_symmetry.space_group_name_H-M   'P 1'
#
loop_
_entity.id
_entity.type
_entity.pdbx_description
1 polymer ?
#
loop_
_entity_poly.entity_id
_entity_poly.type
_entity_poly.pdbx_seq_one_letter_code
_entity_poly.pdbx_strand_id
1 'polypeptide(L)'
;ILRALEDCIELAPLHNPANIQGITSIADILGSSIPQVAVFDTAFHASMPEKAWLYALPYSTYRRHKIRRYGFHGTSYRYVSKKYRELSGVEKKDCNLIIFHLGNGCSAAALREGLSIDTSMGMTPTEGLVMGTRSGDVDPSVIEMIGTKEGLSFHEVQAMINRQSGLLGISGITSDMRDLVAEVEEHNDRRAQLAIDIFFDAEANKKVDKAKDKTAIISKSGSPIEVRVIPTNEEIMIARDTLKLIKQ
;
A
#
# COMPACT_ATOMS: atom_id res chain seq x y z
N ILE A 1 -4.67 24.08 -3.63
CA ILE A 1 -4.32 22.64 -3.81
C ILE A 1 -3.00 22.48 -4.55
N LEU A 2 -2.83 23.01 -5.77
CA LEU A 2 -1.56 22.90 -6.52
C LEU A 2 -0.33 23.33 -5.71
N ARG A 3 -0.35 24.53 -5.09
CA ARG A 3 0.73 24.97 -4.19
C ARG A 3 1.03 23.98 -3.05
N ALA A 4 -0.01 23.39 -2.45
CA ALA A 4 0.19 22.39 -1.39
C ALA A 4 0.79 21.08 -1.92
N LEU A 5 0.55 20.71 -3.19
CA LEU A 5 1.22 19.58 -3.84
C LEU A 5 2.69 19.92 -4.13
N GLU A 6 2.98 21.15 -4.57
CA GLU A 6 4.34 21.65 -4.78
C GLU A 6 5.15 21.66 -3.49
N ASP A 7 4.58 22.16 -2.39
CA ASP A 7 5.18 22.14 -1.06
C ASP A 7 5.46 20.71 -0.57
N CYS A 8 4.67 19.74 -1.02
CA CYS A 8 4.84 18.32 -0.69
C CYS A 8 5.79 17.58 -1.64
N ILE A 9 6.42 18.23 -2.64
CA ILE A 9 7.37 17.55 -3.55
C ILE A 9 8.56 16.99 -2.77
N GLU A 10 9.04 17.67 -1.72
CA GLU A 10 10.13 17.16 -0.87
C GLU A 10 9.79 15.78 -0.25
N LEU A 11 8.51 15.55 0.06
CA LEU A 11 8.04 14.31 0.67
C LEU A 11 7.80 13.19 -0.35
N ALA A 12 7.51 13.53 -1.60
CA ALA A 12 7.22 12.56 -2.66
C ALA A 12 7.77 13.02 -4.03
N PRO A 13 9.10 13.12 -4.18
CA PRO A 13 9.75 13.78 -5.31
C PRO A 13 9.53 13.05 -6.64
N LEU A 14 9.26 11.74 -6.61
CA LEU A 14 8.99 10.94 -7.80
C LEU A 14 7.50 10.88 -8.19
N HIS A 15 6.59 11.34 -7.32
CA HIS A 15 5.15 11.17 -7.51
C HIS A 15 4.43 12.51 -7.69
N ASN A 16 4.67 13.48 -6.81
CA ASN A 16 3.96 14.76 -6.86
C ASN A 16 4.21 15.56 -8.14
N PRO A 17 5.43 15.62 -8.72
CA PRO A 17 5.63 16.29 -10.00
C PRO A 17 4.80 15.68 -11.14
N ALA A 18 4.74 14.34 -11.24
CA ALA A 18 3.92 13.66 -12.24
C ALA A 18 2.41 13.91 -12.02
N ASN A 19 1.96 13.89 -10.76
CA ASN A 19 0.57 14.18 -10.41
C ASN A 19 0.19 15.64 -10.78
N ILE A 20 1.06 16.61 -10.49
CA ILE A 20 0.87 18.02 -10.85
C ILE A 20 0.79 18.16 -12.37
N GLN A 21 1.71 17.54 -13.11
CA GLN A 21 1.69 17.54 -14.57
C GLN A 21 0.38 16.99 -15.13
N GLY A 22 -0.15 15.91 -14.54
CA GLY A 22 -1.46 15.36 -14.91
C GLY A 22 -2.60 16.36 -14.70
N ILE A 23 -2.62 17.03 -13.54
CA ILE A 23 -3.64 18.04 -13.20
C ILE A 23 -3.58 19.23 -14.17
N THR A 24 -2.38 19.76 -14.45
CA THR A 24 -2.23 20.91 -15.34
C THR A 24 -2.58 20.55 -16.79
N SER A 25 -2.15 19.37 -17.26
CA SER A 25 -2.45 18.92 -18.62
C SER A 25 -3.95 18.74 -18.86
N ILE A 26 -4.68 18.18 -17.89
CA ILE A 26 -6.14 18.04 -18.00
C ILE A 26 -6.84 19.41 -17.92
N ALA A 27 -6.33 20.34 -17.12
CA ALA A 27 -6.87 21.71 -17.08
C ALA A 27 -6.71 22.43 -18.43
N ASP A 28 -5.58 22.24 -19.11
CA ASP A 28 -5.31 22.83 -20.42
C ASP A 28 -6.21 22.25 -21.52
N ILE A 29 -6.51 20.94 -21.45
CA ILE A 29 -7.34 20.25 -22.46
C ILE A 29 -8.83 20.52 -22.25
N LEU A 30 -9.33 20.40 -21.02
CA LEU A 30 -10.77 20.46 -20.71
C LEU A 30 -11.24 21.87 -20.34
N GLY A 31 -10.32 22.79 -20.09
CA GLY A 31 -10.60 24.14 -19.65
C GLY A 31 -10.77 24.25 -18.13
N SER A 32 -10.43 25.44 -17.62
CA SER A 32 -10.45 25.77 -16.19
C SER A 32 -11.85 25.83 -15.56
N SER A 33 -12.91 25.80 -16.37
CA SER A 33 -14.30 25.77 -15.91
C SER A 33 -14.74 24.38 -15.42
N ILE A 34 -14.01 23.31 -15.76
CA ILE A 34 -14.34 21.95 -15.32
C ILE A 34 -13.74 21.72 -13.92
N PRO A 35 -14.55 21.44 -12.89
CA PRO A 35 -14.04 21.17 -11.55
C PRO A 35 -13.17 19.91 -11.52
N GLN A 36 -12.03 20.00 -10.84
CA GLN A 36 -11.13 18.87 -10.59
C GLN A 36 -11.01 18.61 -9.08
N VAL A 37 -10.86 17.34 -8.71
CA VAL A 37 -10.75 16.90 -7.32
C VAL A 37 -9.49 16.07 -7.14
N ALA A 38 -8.71 16.41 -6.12
CA ALA A 38 -7.55 15.63 -5.69
C ALA A 38 -7.96 14.67 -4.56
N VAL A 39 -7.67 13.38 -4.75
CA VAL A 39 -7.86 12.33 -3.73
C VAL A 39 -6.49 11.79 -3.37
N PHE A 40 -6.19 11.74 -2.08
CA PHE A 40 -4.86 11.39 -1.57
C PHE A 40 -4.89 10.05 -0.87
N ASP A 41 -4.00 9.14 -1.26
CA ASP A 41 -3.85 7.84 -0.61
C ASP A 41 -3.42 7.92 0.85
N THR A 42 -2.78 9.03 1.25
CA THR A 42 -2.34 9.26 2.62
C THR A 42 -3.47 9.77 3.51
N ALA A 43 -4.54 10.34 2.95
CA ALA A 43 -5.56 11.06 3.72
C ALA A 43 -6.33 10.17 4.69
N PHE A 44 -6.55 8.89 4.34
CA PHE A 44 -7.23 7.94 5.22
C PHE A 44 -6.47 7.69 6.53
N HIS A 45 -5.14 7.76 6.47
CA HIS A 45 -4.23 7.52 7.58
C HIS A 45 -3.96 8.77 8.44
N ALA A 46 -4.56 9.93 8.10
CA ALA A 46 -4.43 11.14 8.89
C ALA A 46 -5.00 11.02 10.32
N SER A 47 -5.80 9.98 10.58
CA SER A 47 -6.34 9.66 11.90
C SER A 47 -5.39 8.86 12.81
N MET A 48 -4.22 8.44 12.32
CA MET A 48 -3.24 7.71 13.13
C MET A 48 -2.79 8.56 14.33
N PRO A 49 -2.74 8.00 15.55
CA PRO A 49 -2.23 8.68 16.72
C PRO A 49 -0.71 8.88 16.63
N GLU A 50 -0.17 9.88 17.35
CA GLU A 50 1.25 10.24 17.32
C GLU A 50 2.21 9.06 17.49
N LYS A 51 1.90 8.18 18.45
CA LYS A 51 2.66 6.95 18.73
C LYS A 51 2.77 5.96 17.57
N ALA A 52 1.86 6.03 16.58
CA ALA A 52 1.83 5.12 15.43
C ALA A 52 2.56 5.69 14.22
N TRP A 53 2.71 7.02 14.12
CA TRP A 53 3.35 7.65 12.97
C TRP A 53 4.71 8.28 13.23
N LEU A 54 5.11 8.51 14.48
CA LEU A 54 6.48 8.94 14.78
C LEU A 54 7.45 7.77 14.67
N TYR A 55 8.52 7.97 13.89
CA TYR A 55 9.70 7.12 14.01
C TYR A 55 10.49 7.50 15.26
N ALA A 56 11.14 6.50 15.87
CA ALA A 56 12.06 6.69 16.99
C ALA A 56 13.42 7.30 16.55
N LEU A 57 13.35 8.40 15.80
CA LEU A 57 14.46 9.23 15.36
C LEU A 57 14.50 10.51 16.20
N PRO A 58 15.60 11.29 16.19
CA PRO A 58 15.63 12.58 16.87
C PRO A 58 14.44 13.45 16.46
N TYR A 59 13.62 13.89 17.42
CA TYR A 59 12.32 14.56 17.15
C TYR A 59 12.43 15.80 16.25
N SER A 60 13.59 16.43 16.19
CA SER A 60 13.90 17.53 15.27
C SER A 60 13.76 17.18 13.79
N THR A 61 13.95 15.91 13.40
CA THR A 61 13.79 15.45 12.00
C THR A 61 12.33 15.55 11.59
N TYR A 62 11.39 15.08 12.42
CA TYR A 62 9.96 15.29 12.23
C TYR A 62 9.61 16.77 12.22
N ARG A 63 10.08 17.56 13.20
CA ARG A 63 9.72 18.98 13.32
C ARG A 63 10.08 19.79 12.08
N ARG A 64 11.30 19.60 11.55
CA ARG A 64 11.84 20.33 10.40
C ARG A 64 11.36 19.77 9.06
N HIS A 65 11.43 18.45 8.87
CA HIS A 65 11.28 17.81 7.56
C HIS A 65 10.02 16.97 7.43
N LYS A 66 9.20 16.88 8.49
CA LYS A 66 8.00 16.01 8.52
C LYS A 66 8.33 14.55 8.15
N ILE A 67 9.50 14.07 8.58
CA ILE A 67 9.85 12.64 8.50
C ILE A 67 8.99 11.90 9.51
N ARG A 68 8.04 11.11 9.01
CA ARG A 68 7.08 10.32 9.76
C ARG A 68 6.45 9.26 8.85
N ARG A 69 5.72 8.33 9.44
CA ARG A 69 4.79 7.47 8.71
C ARG A 69 3.64 8.31 8.12
N TYR A 70 3.40 8.11 6.83
CA TYR A 70 2.20 8.63 6.14
C TYR A 70 1.21 7.50 5.86
N GLY A 71 1.70 6.35 5.38
CA GLY A 71 0.84 5.26 4.91
C GLY A 71 0.18 5.54 3.56
N PHE A 72 -0.09 4.49 2.79
CA PHE A 72 -0.68 4.57 1.45
C PHE A 72 -1.77 3.50 1.28
N HIS A 73 -2.36 3.41 0.08
CA HIS A 73 -3.57 2.61 -0.19
C HIS A 73 -4.79 3.04 0.65
N GLY A 74 -4.81 4.29 1.13
CA GLY A 74 -5.91 4.81 1.93
C GLY A 74 -7.24 4.80 1.20
N THR A 75 -7.24 5.03 -0.11
CA THR A 75 -8.44 4.94 -0.95
C THR A 75 -9.01 3.53 -0.95
N SER A 76 -8.17 2.51 -1.12
CA SER A 76 -8.53 1.10 -0.99
C SER A 76 -9.06 0.76 0.40
N TYR A 77 -8.36 1.12 1.48
CA TYR A 77 -8.84 0.85 2.85
C TYR A 77 -10.18 1.50 3.15
N ARG A 78 -10.39 2.73 2.66
CA ARG A 78 -11.65 3.44 2.79
C ARG A 78 -12.78 2.75 2.02
N TYR A 79 -12.49 2.23 0.82
CA TYR A 79 -13.44 1.43 0.05
C TYR A 79 -13.80 0.12 0.78
N VAL A 80 -12.80 -0.68 1.14
CA VAL A 80 -12.98 -2.02 1.71
C VAL A 80 -13.68 -1.95 3.06
N SER A 81 -13.29 -1.02 3.93
CA SER A 81 -13.96 -0.81 5.23
C SER A 81 -15.41 -0.33 5.06
N LYS A 82 -15.72 0.51 4.05
CA LYS A 82 -17.10 0.88 3.72
C LYS A 82 -17.88 -0.34 3.23
N LYS A 83 -17.31 -1.15 2.33
CA LYS A 83 -17.96 -2.36 1.83
C LYS A 83 -18.21 -3.40 2.90
N TYR A 84 -17.25 -3.62 3.79
CA TYR A 84 -17.45 -4.48 4.95
C TYR A 84 -18.65 -4.04 5.78
N ARG A 85 -18.76 -2.75 6.11
CA ARG A 85 -19.89 -2.20 6.86
C ARG A 85 -21.23 -2.43 6.17
N GLU A 86 -21.31 -2.17 4.86
CA GLU A 86 -22.51 -2.42 4.05
C GLU A 86 -22.92 -3.90 4.05
N LEU A 87 -21.96 -4.81 3.98
CA LEU A 87 -22.20 -6.25 3.91
C LEU A 87 -22.53 -6.88 5.27
N SER A 88 -21.95 -6.35 6.34
CA SER A 88 -22.09 -6.89 7.70
C SER A 88 -23.16 -6.16 8.52
N GLY A 89 -23.74 -5.08 7.98
CA GLY A 89 -24.76 -4.29 8.67
C GLY A 89 -24.23 -3.59 9.93
N VAL A 90 -22.94 -3.27 9.98
CA VAL A 90 -22.31 -2.64 11.15
C VAL A 90 -22.03 -1.16 10.91
N GLU A 91 -22.22 -0.37 11.96
CA GLU A 91 -21.97 1.07 11.91
C GLU A 91 -20.46 1.39 11.92
N LYS A 92 -20.11 2.63 11.56
CA LYS A 92 -18.69 3.05 11.54
C LYS A 92 -18.03 2.85 12.91
N LYS A 93 -18.70 3.23 13.99
CA LYS A 93 -18.20 3.11 15.36
C LYS A 93 -17.91 1.67 15.79
N ASP A 94 -18.56 0.69 15.17
CA ASP A 94 -18.40 -0.73 15.51
C ASP A 94 -17.44 -1.45 14.53
N CYS A 95 -16.84 -0.70 13.60
CA CYS A 95 -15.96 -1.23 12.55
C CYS A 95 -14.50 -1.30 13.03
N ASN A 96 -14.12 -2.45 13.58
CA ASN A 96 -12.74 -2.77 13.97
C ASN A 96 -12.18 -3.83 13.04
N LEU A 97 -11.15 -3.50 12.27
CA LEU A 97 -10.65 -4.35 11.18
C LEU A 97 -9.13 -4.35 11.14
N ILE A 98 -8.57 -5.47 10.68
CA ILE A 98 -7.23 -5.51 10.09
C ILE A 98 -7.44 -5.78 8.61
N ILE A 99 -6.94 -4.90 7.75
CA ILE A 99 -7.12 -5.01 6.29
C ILE A 99 -5.76 -5.20 5.64
N PHE A 100 -5.63 -6.23 4.82
CA PHE A 100 -4.47 -6.44 3.95
C PHE A 100 -4.86 -6.06 2.52
N HIS A 101 -4.20 -5.05 1.97
CA HIS A 101 -4.21 -4.74 0.54
C HIS A 101 -3.03 -5.48 -0.08
N LEU A 102 -3.31 -6.49 -0.89
CA LEU A 102 -2.30 -7.36 -1.50
C LEU A 102 -2.37 -7.23 -3.03
N GLY A 103 -1.34 -6.63 -3.62
CA GLY A 103 -1.18 -6.42 -5.05
C GLY A 103 0.31 -6.34 -5.39
N ASN A 104 0.67 -5.63 -6.46
CA ASN A 104 2.10 -5.41 -6.74
C ASN A 104 2.77 -4.55 -5.66
N GLY A 105 2.01 -3.62 -5.06
CA GLY A 105 2.30 -3.01 -3.77
C GLY A 105 1.44 -3.65 -2.69
N CYS A 106 2.03 -3.97 -1.54
CA CYS A 106 1.33 -4.62 -0.43
C CYS A 106 1.38 -3.76 0.82
N SER A 107 0.27 -3.68 1.54
CA SER A 107 0.25 -3.07 2.87
C SER A 107 -0.87 -3.65 3.73
N ALA A 108 -0.65 -3.64 5.04
CA ALA A 108 -1.67 -3.85 6.06
C ALA A 108 -2.04 -2.53 6.78
N ALA A 109 -3.29 -2.39 7.22
CA ALA A 109 -3.74 -1.31 8.08
C ALA A 109 -4.67 -1.81 9.19
N ALA A 110 -4.51 -1.24 10.38
CA ALA A 110 -5.39 -1.48 11.52
C ALA A 110 -6.40 -0.34 11.64
N LEU A 111 -7.67 -0.70 11.73
CA LEU A 111 -8.78 0.22 11.92
C LEU A 111 -9.45 -0.02 13.27
N ARG A 112 -9.77 1.09 13.93
CA ARG A 112 -10.62 1.12 15.12
C ARG A 112 -11.72 2.14 14.92
N GLU A 113 -12.97 1.75 15.16
CA GLU A 113 -14.15 2.62 14.93
C GLU A 113 -14.17 3.23 13.50
N GLY A 114 -13.72 2.44 12.52
CA GLY A 114 -13.61 2.82 11.12
C GLY A 114 -12.57 3.91 10.82
N LEU A 115 -11.66 4.19 11.76
CA LEU A 115 -10.53 5.12 11.60
C LEU A 115 -9.22 4.32 11.54
N SER A 116 -8.27 4.74 10.70
CA SER A 116 -6.95 4.12 10.64
C SER A 116 -6.15 4.51 11.88
N ILE A 117 -5.76 3.52 12.66
CA ILE A 117 -4.94 3.71 13.86
C ILE A 117 -3.49 3.25 13.66
N ASP A 118 -3.23 2.46 12.62
CA ASP A 118 -1.90 2.02 12.22
C ASP A 118 -1.88 1.57 10.75
N THR A 119 -0.70 1.55 10.14
CA THR A 119 -0.47 1.06 8.78
C THR A 119 0.99 0.63 8.58
N SER A 120 1.19 -0.43 7.80
CA SER A 120 2.52 -1.00 7.57
C SER A 120 3.43 -0.11 6.72
N MET A 121 2.89 0.60 5.73
CA MET A 121 3.70 1.49 4.91
C MET A 121 4.13 2.73 5.67
N GLY A 122 5.30 3.23 5.31
CA GLY A 122 6.07 4.21 6.04
C GLY A 122 5.85 5.64 5.63
N MET A 123 6.95 6.39 5.69
CA MET A 123 7.13 7.64 4.95
C MET A 123 6.97 7.39 3.44
N THR A 124 7.46 6.25 2.98
CA THR A 124 7.41 5.79 1.59
C THR A 124 6.65 4.46 1.48
N PRO A 125 6.15 4.11 0.28
CA PRO A 125 5.51 2.81 0.04
C PRO A 125 6.42 1.57 0.13
N THR A 126 7.68 1.74 0.52
CA THR A 126 8.69 0.66 0.60
C THR A 126 8.63 -0.09 1.93
N GLU A 127 8.37 0.59 3.04
CA GLU A 127 8.32 -0.03 4.38
C GLU A 127 7.12 -0.99 4.50
N GLY A 128 7.26 -2.00 5.35
CA GLY A 128 6.24 -2.97 5.70
C GLY A 128 6.42 -4.29 4.96
N LEU A 129 5.37 -4.70 4.24
CA LEU A 129 5.30 -6.02 3.63
C LEU A 129 6.27 -6.16 2.45
N VAL A 130 6.76 -7.39 2.23
CA VAL A 130 7.39 -7.78 0.96
C VAL A 130 6.39 -7.57 -0.17
N MET A 131 6.85 -7.10 -1.33
CA MET A 131 5.99 -6.77 -2.47
C MET A 131 6.59 -7.37 -3.76
N GLY A 132 6.00 -7.05 -4.93
CA GLY A 132 6.48 -7.59 -6.20
C GLY A 132 7.94 -7.23 -6.50
N THR A 133 8.30 -5.96 -6.35
CA THR A 133 9.66 -5.44 -6.65
C THR A 133 10.30 -4.66 -5.50
N ARG A 134 9.56 -4.47 -4.39
CA ARG A 134 10.04 -3.77 -3.19
C ARG A 134 10.38 -4.75 -2.10
N SER A 135 11.44 -4.45 -1.35
CA SER A 135 11.93 -5.31 -0.27
C SER A 135 10.93 -5.48 0.87
N GLY A 136 10.15 -4.45 1.20
CA GLY A 136 9.53 -4.37 2.52
C GLY A 136 10.56 -3.94 3.56
N ASP A 137 10.32 -4.32 4.81
CA ASP A 137 11.21 -4.03 5.94
C ASP A 137 12.60 -4.66 5.76
N VAL A 138 13.63 -3.83 5.93
CA VAL A 138 15.04 -4.21 5.89
C VAL A 138 15.76 -3.43 6.98
N ASP A 139 16.74 -4.05 7.63
CA ASP A 139 17.63 -3.36 8.57
C ASP A 139 18.32 -2.17 7.84
N PRO A 140 18.23 -0.94 8.37
CA PRO A 140 18.90 0.21 7.78
C PRO A 140 20.40 0.01 7.52
N SER A 141 21.08 -0.78 8.37
CA SER A 141 22.52 -1.07 8.25
C SER A 141 22.83 -1.95 7.04
N VAL A 142 21.88 -2.78 6.59
CA VAL A 142 22.03 -3.59 5.38
C VAL A 142 22.08 -2.70 4.14
N ILE A 143 21.35 -1.57 4.13
CA ILE A 143 21.36 -0.60 3.02
C ILE A 143 22.77 -0.02 2.84
N GLU A 144 23.42 0.40 3.93
CA GLU A 144 24.79 0.90 3.92
C GLU A 144 25.80 -0.19 3.52
N MET A 145 25.62 -1.40 4.06
CA MET A 145 26.50 -2.52 3.77
C MET A 145 26.49 -2.90 2.28
N ILE A 146 25.32 -2.92 1.66
CA ILE A 146 25.20 -3.20 0.22
C ILE A 146 25.90 -2.12 -0.59
N GLY A 147 25.64 -0.84 -0.31
CA GLY A 147 26.31 0.27 -0.99
C GLY A 147 27.83 0.16 -0.92
N THR A 148 28.36 -0.18 0.26
CA THR A 148 29.80 -0.33 0.48
C THR A 148 30.38 -1.54 -0.26
N LYS A 149 29.72 -2.70 -0.20
CA LYS A 149 30.24 -3.95 -0.77
C LYS A 149 30.13 -4.01 -2.30
N GLU A 150 29.05 -3.46 -2.85
CA GLU A 150 28.77 -3.47 -4.29
C GLU A 150 29.29 -2.20 -4.99
N GLY A 151 29.82 -1.23 -4.23
CA GLY A 151 30.28 0.06 -4.77
C GLY A 151 29.14 0.93 -5.32
N LEU A 152 27.92 0.73 -4.83
CA LEU A 152 26.72 1.43 -5.28
C LEU A 152 26.53 2.74 -4.52
N SER A 153 26.08 3.78 -5.24
CA SER A 153 25.60 5.00 -4.63
C SER A 153 24.31 4.76 -3.84
N PHE A 154 24.00 5.67 -2.91
CA PHE A 154 22.72 5.62 -2.17
C PHE A 154 21.51 5.59 -3.11
N HIS A 155 21.56 6.30 -4.24
CA HIS A 155 20.47 6.31 -5.21
C HIS A 155 20.29 4.94 -5.90
N GLU A 156 21.39 4.27 -6.24
CA GLU A 156 21.35 2.93 -6.84
C GLU A 156 20.85 1.89 -5.84
N VAL A 157 21.29 1.95 -4.58
CA VAL A 157 20.76 1.06 -3.53
C VAL A 157 19.27 1.30 -3.31
N GLN A 158 18.82 2.55 -3.28
CA GLN A 158 17.40 2.88 -3.18
C GLN A 158 16.60 2.36 -4.39
N ALA A 159 17.15 2.46 -5.60
CA ALA A 159 16.53 1.91 -6.80
C ALA A 159 16.43 0.38 -6.74
N MET A 160 17.49 -0.30 -6.27
CA MET A 160 17.51 -1.75 -6.08
C MET A 160 16.44 -2.19 -5.05
N ILE A 161 16.35 -1.50 -3.92
CA ILE A 161 15.34 -1.73 -2.87
C ILE A 161 13.91 -1.56 -3.40
N ASN A 162 13.68 -0.61 -4.31
CA ASN A 162 12.34 -0.27 -4.79
C ASN A 162 11.90 -1.00 -6.06
N ARG A 163 12.84 -1.49 -6.89
CA ARG A 163 12.55 -1.99 -8.24
C ARG A 163 13.13 -3.37 -8.55
N GLN A 164 14.10 -3.84 -7.77
CA GLN A 164 14.85 -5.08 -8.02
C GLN A 164 14.84 -6.04 -6.83
N SER A 165 14.01 -5.77 -5.83
CA SER A 165 13.89 -6.55 -4.60
C SER A 165 12.57 -7.32 -4.57
N GLY A 166 12.11 -7.74 -3.39
CA GLY A 166 10.82 -8.41 -3.22
C GLY A 166 10.76 -9.76 -3.93
N LEU A 167 9.58 -10.11 -4.44
CA LEU A 167 9.35 -11.34 -5.18
C LEU A 167 10.30 -11.49 -6.38
N LEU A 168 10.51 -10.40 -7.13
CA LEU A 168 11.43 -10.36 -8.26
C LEU A 168 12.88 -10.63 -7.83
N GLY A 169 13.35 -9.95 -6.78
CA GLY A 169 14.73 -10.10 -6.32
C GLY A 169 15.04 -11.50 -5.81
N ILE A 170 14.11 -12.11 -5.06
CA ILE A 170 14.30 -13.46 -4.51
C ILE A 170 14.18 -14.52 -5.60
N SER A 171 13.14 -14.47 -6.43
CA SER A 171 12.96 -15.45 -7.51
C SER A 171 14.04 -15.30 -8.60
N GLY A 172 14.39 -14.07 -8.95
CA GLY A 172 15.22 -13.75 -10.11
C GLY A 172 14.49 -13.90 -11.44
N ILE A 173 13.16 -14.07 -11.43
CA ILE A 173 12.36 -14.41 -12.61
C ILE A 173 11.31 -13.31 -12.86
N THR A 174 10.40 -13.11 -11.91
CA THR A 174 9.21 -12.28 -12.08
C THR A 174 8.71 -11.72 -10.75
N SER A 175 7.97 -10.61 -10.82
CA SER A 175 7.23 -10.06 -9.68
C SER A 175 5.77 -10.55 -9.61
N ASP A 176 5.28 -11.26 -10.63
CA ASP A 176 3.90 -11.75 -10.69
C ASP A 176 3.75 -13.08 -9.94
N MET A 177 2.83 -13.13 -8.98
CA MET A 177 2.59 -14.32 -8.16
C MET A 177 2.10 -15.52 -8.99
N ARG A 178 1.35 -15.29 -10.08
CA ARG A 178 0.83 -16.38 -10.92
C ARG A 178 1.96 -17.06 -11.67
N ASP A 179 2.88 -16.26 -12.20
CA ASP A 179 4.06 -16.77 -12.88
C ASP A 179 4.95 -17.54 -11.90
N LEU A 180 5.16 -17.05 -10.67
CA LEU A 180 5.91 -17.79 -9.64
C LEU A 180 5.28 -19.14 -9.30
N VAL A 181 3.95 -19.21 -9.18
CA VAL A 181 3.25 -20.48 -8.93
C VAL A 181 3.44 -21.43 -10.11
N ALA A 182 3.33 -20.94 -11.36
CA ALA A 182 3.58 -21.75 -12.55
C ALA A 182 5.02 -22.28 -12.60
N GLU A 183 6.03 -21.47 -12.26
CA GLU A 183 7.43 -21.89 -12.19
C GLU A 183 7.66 -23.02 -11.16
N VAL A 184 6.97 -22.95 -10.01
CA VAL A 184 7.01 -24.04 -9.02
C VAL A 184 6.34 -25.30 -9.56
N GLU A 185 5.17 -25.18 -10.18
CA GLU A 185 4.39 -26.32 -10.68
C GLU A 185 5.06 -27.02 -11.87
N GLU A 186 5.60 -26.25 -12.82
CA GLU A 186 6.17 -26.76 -14.06
C GLU A 186 7.64 -27.17 -13.93
N HIS A 187 8.40 -26.47 -13.09
CA HIS A 187 9.85 -26.60 -13.03
C HIS A 187 10.39 -26.94 -11.64
N ASN A 188 9.53 -26.98 -10.61
CA ASN A 188 9.94 -27.17 -9.21
C ASN A 188 11.05 -26.16 -8.81
N ASP A 189 10.92 -24.91 -9.29
CA ASP A 189 11.93 -23.89 -9.07
C ASP A 189 12.04 -23.50 -7.59
N ARG A 190 13.22 -23.72 -7.03
CA ARG A 190 13.51 -23.48 -5.61
C ARG A 190 13.38 -22.01 -5.21
N ARG A 191 13.78 -21.09 -6.08
CA ARG A 191 13.78 -19.65 -5.77
C ARG A 191 12.37 -19.07 -5.91
N ALA A 192 11.57 -19.57 -6.85
CA ALA A 192 10.16 -19.23 -6.95
C ALA A 192 9.39 -19.69 -5.69
N GLN A 193 9.59 -20.94 -5.25
CA GLN A 193 9.01 -21.43 -4.00
C GLN A 193 9.44 -20.59 -2.79
N LEU A 194 10.74 -20.26 -2.68
CA LEU A 194 11.25 -19.41 -1.61
C LEU A 194 10.62 -18.01 -1.62
N ALA A 195 10.42 -17.40 -2.79
CA ALA A 195 9.77 -16.09 -2.91
C ALA A 195 8.31 -16.15 -2.43
N ILE A 196 7.59 -17.22 -2.76
CA ILE A 196 6.21 -17.46 -2.28
C ILE A 196 6.22 -17.63 -0.75
N ASP A 197 7.10 -18.47 -0.21
CA ASP A 197 7.16 -18.78 1.23
C ASP A 197 7.55 -17.57 2.09
N ILE A 198 8.38 -16.66 1.56
CA ILE A 198 8.68 -15.38 2.21
C ILE A 198 7.45 -14.48 2.26
N PHE A 199 6.59 -14.54 1.24
CA PHE A 199 5.42 -13.67 1.11
C PHE A 199 4.20 -14.18 1.90
N PHE A 200 3.92 -15.49 1.88
CA PHE A 200 2.97 -16.14 2.77
C PHE A 200 3.31 -17.62 3.00
N ASP A 201 2.75 -18.21 4.06
CA ASP A 201 2.81 -19.66 4.28
C ASP A 201 1.97 -20.39 3.21
N ALA A 202 2.65 -20.94 2.20
CA ALA A 202 2.00 -21.59 1.07
C ALA A 202 1.23 -22.84 1.49
N GLU A 203 1.78 -23.65 2.39
CA GLU A 203 1.15 -24.88 2.87
C GLU A 203 -0.16 -24.60 3.61
N ALA A 204 -0.18 -23.56 4.45
CA ALA A 204 -1.38 -23.14 5.16
C ALA A 204 -2.50 -22.68 4.20
N ASN A 205 -2.14 -22.17 3.02
CA ASN A 205 -3.09 -21.59 2.05
C ASN A 205 -3.53 -22.54 0.93
N LYS A 206 -2.91 -23.72 0.77
CA LYS A 206 -3.28 -24.74 -0.26
C LYS A 206 -4.75 -25.17 -0.29
N LYS A 207 -5.49 -24.95 0.81
CA LYS A 207 -6.89 -25.41 0.97
C LYS A 207 -7.93 -24.29 0.83
N VAL A 208 -7.52 -23.06 0.53
CA VAL A 208 -8.43 -21.92 0.42
C VAL A 208 -8.82 -21.72 -1.04
N ASP A 209 -9.70 -22.57 -1.53
CA ASP A 209 -10.21 -22.49 -2.88
C ASP A 209 -11.66 -22.00 -2.84
N LYS A 210 -11.90 -20.69 -3.05
CA LYS A 210 -13.27 -20.14 -3.28
C LYS A 210 -13.47 -18.65 -3.60
N ALA A 211 -12.45 -17.79 -3.63
CA ALA A 211 -12.66 -16.33 -3.72
C ALA A 211 -12.07 -15.65 -4.97
N LYS A 212 -12.17 -16.26 -6.16
CA LYS A 212 -11.75 -15.57 -7.40
C LYS A 212 -12.69 -14.39 -7.70
N ASP A 213 -12.16 -13.18 -7.55
CA ASP A 213 -12.77 -11.88 -7.89
C ASP A 213 -14.13 -11.57 -7.25
N LYS A 214 -14.43 -12.24 -6.15
CA LYS A 214 -15.71 -12.10 -5.45
C LYS A 214 -15.51 -11.86 -3.97
N THR A 215 -16.49 -11.18 -3.39
CA THR A 215 -16.55 -11.08 -1.94
C THR A 215 -16.87 -12.45 -1.36
N ALA A 216 -16.04 -12.94 -0.43
CA ALA A 216 -16.23 -14.25 0.19
C ALA A 216 -15.69 -14.27 1.62
N ILE A 217 -16.41 -14.93 2.52
CA ILE A 217 -15.89 -15.29 3.86
C ILE A 217 -15.06 -16.57 3.69
N ILE A 218 -13.81 -16.52 4.09
CA ILE A 218 -12.85 -17.63 3.96
C ILE A 218 -12.50 -18.26 5.32
N SER A 219 -12.87 -17.63 6.43
CA SER A 219 -12.83 -18.26 7.75
C SER A 219 -13.90 -19.35 7.89
N LYS A 220 -13.62 -20.38 8.69
CA LYS A 220 -14.60 -21.41 9.05
C LYS A 220 -15.80 -20.80 9.80
N SER A 221 -16.97 -21.40 9.66
CA SER A 221 -18.15 -21.05 10.47
C SER A 221 -17.83 -21.17 11.95
N GLY A 222 -18.23 -20.17 12.75
CA GLY A 222 -17.94 -20.12 14.19
C GLY A 222 -16.52 -19.68 14.56
N SER A 223 -15.68 -19.28 13.59
CA SER A 223 -14.37 -18.69 13.88
C SER A 223 -14.51 -17.44 14.76
N PRO A 224 -13.69 -17.26 15.81
CA PRO A 224 -13.73 -16.06 16.64
C PRO A 224 -13.32 -14.79 15.87
N ILE A 225 -12.61 -14.96 14.76
CA ILE A 225 -12.22 -13.89 13.85
C ILE A 225 -12.76 -14.25 12.46
N GLU A 226 -13.61 -13.40 11.91
CA GLU A 226 -14.04 -13.51 10.51
C GLU A 226 -12.89 -13.06 9.59
N VAL A 227 -12.59 -13.87 8.59
CA VAL A 227 -11.66 -13.51 7.51
C VAL A 227 -12.44 -13.45 6.22
N ARG A 228 -12.33 -12.32 5.51
CA ARG A 228 -13.11 -12.04 4.30
C ARG A 228 -12.23 -11.45 3.21
N VAL A 229 -12.45 -11.90 1.99
CA VAL A 229 -11.92 -11.28 0.76
C VAL A 229 -12.95 -10.27 0.26
N ILE A 230 -12.53 -9.03 -0.01
CA ILE A 230 -13.36 -7.98 -0.62
C ILE A 230 -12.53 -7.35 -1.76
N PRO A 231 -12.94 -7.51 -3.03
CA PRO A 231 -12.29 -6.82 -4.15
C PRO A 231 -12.38 -5.30 -3.97
N THR A 232 -11.25 -4.61 -4.00
CA THR A 232 -11.20 -3.14 -3.90
C THR A 232 -11.65 -2.48 -5.21
N ASN A 233 -12.06 -1.22 -5.14
CA ASN A 233 -12.29 -0.39 -6.31
C ASN A 233 -11.99 1.07 -5.90
N GLU A 234 -10.86 1.59 -6.34
CA GLU A 234 -10.37 2.91 -5.92
C GLU A 234 -10.96 4.01 -6.79
N GLU A 235 -11.15 3.72 -8.08
CA GLU A 235 -11.75 4.59 -9.07
C GLU A 235 -13.18 4.98 -8.69
N ILE A 236 -14.00 4.04 -8.19
CA ILE A 236 -15.36 4.34 -7.73
C ILE A 236 -15.34 5.20 -6.45
N MET A 237 -14.31 5.10 -5.61
CA MET A 237 -14.17 5.98 -4.45
C MET A 237 -13.78 7.40 -4.87
N ILE A 238 -12.85 7.52 -5.82
CA ILE A 238 -12.49 8.81 -6.41
C ILE A 238 -13.72 9.44 -7.06
N ALA A 239 -14.45 8.71 -7.89
CA ALA A 239 -15.67 9.19 -8.55
C ALA A 239 -16.75 9.63 -7.54
N ARG A 240 -16.92 8.90 -6.43
CA ARG A 240 -17.87 9.27 -5.36
C ARG A 240 -17.45 10.53 -4.63
N ASP A 241 -16.17 10.69 -4.31
CA ASP A 241 -15.64 11.91 -3.69
C ASP A 241 -15.83 13.10 -4.63
N THR A 242 -15.48 12.93 -5.91
CA THR A 242 -15.68 13.95 -6.94
C THR A 242 -17.14 14.36 -7.01
N LEU A 243 -18.07 13.40 -7.17
CA LEU A 243 -19.50 13.67 -7.25
C LEU A 243 -20.03 14.38 -5.99
N LYS A 244 -19.54 14.01 -4.81
CA LYS A 244 -19.94 14.64 -3.55
C LYS A 244 -19.48 16.10 -3.50
N LEU A 245 -18.23 16.38 -3.90
CA LEU A 245 -17.63 17.72 -3.81
C LEU A 245 -18.18 18.67 -4.86
N ILE A 246 -18.44 18.21 -6.09
CA ILE A 246 -19.00 19.07 -7.15
C ILE A 246 -20.49 19.40 -6.95
N LYS A 247 -21.18 18.67 -6.06
CA LYS A 247 -22.60 18.89 -5.73
C LYS A 247 -22.79 19.80 -4.50
N GLN A 248 -21.71 20.17 -3.82
CA GLN A 248 -21.71 21.15 -2.73
C GLN A 248 -21.69 22.56 -3.31
#